data_AF-A0A1Q7BS29-F1
#
_entry.id   AF-A0A1Q7BS29-F1
#
_cell.length_a   1.000
_cell.length_b   1.000
_cell.length_c   1.000
_cell.angle_alpha   90.00
_cell.angle_beta   90.00
_cell.angle_gamma   90.00
#
_symmetry.space_group_name_H-M   'P 1'
#
loop_
_entity.id
_entity.type
_entity.pdbx_description
1 polymer ?
#
loop_
_entity_poly.entity_id
_entity_poly.type
_entity_poly.pdbx_seq_one_letter_code
_entity_poly.pdbx_strand_id
1 'polypeptide(L)'
;MWVGAGGIGLLMTAMALAAVAVLPALGSVRRHRVDFPNRWIYFGHIRLWESTALAARLARLTERDEVQALSAQLVAMSRLNWRKHRLLQGSVALTLLSMLTLAGAAGLRMGT
;
A
#
# COMPACT_ATOMS: atom_id res chain seq x y z
N MET A 1 8.50 33.46 -12.30
CA MET A 1 7.40 32.57 -12.77
C MET A 1 7.80 31.09 -12.75
N TRP A 2 8.94 30.71 -13.34
CA TRP A 2 9.40 29.32 -13.43
C TRP A 2 9.57 28.57 -12.08
N VAL A 3 10.09 29.24 -11.04
CA VAL A 3 10.28 28.62 -9.71
C VAL A 3 8.95 28.21 -9.05
N GLY A 4 7.91 29.04 -9.20
CA GLY A 4 6.58 28.72 -8.66
C GLY A 4 5.90 27.56 -9.41
N ALA A 5 6.07 27.49 -10.74
CA ALA A 5 5.59 26.37 -11.54
C ALA A 5 6.25 25.04 -11.13
N GLY A 6 7.56 25.07 -10.82
CA GLY A 6 8.28 23.92 -10.28
C GLY A 6 7.71 23.43 -8.95
N GLY A 7 7.42 24.34 -8.01
CA GLY A 7 6.80 24.01 -6.74
C GLY A 7 5.43 23.33 -6.89
N ILE A 8 4.57 23.86 -7.75
CA ILE A 8 3.26 23.24 -8.06
C ILE A 8 3.44 21.82 -8.63
N GLY A 9 4.40 21.63 -9.53
CA GLY A 9 4.70 20.30 -10.09
C GLY A 9 5.13 19.28 -9.04
N LEU A 10 5.94 19.70 -8.07
CA LEU A 10 6.33 18.85 -6.94
C LEU A 10 5.14 18.49 -6.05
N LEU A 11 4.25 19.45 -5.76
CA LEU A 11 3.06 19.20 -4.96
C LEU A 11 2.14 18.18 -5.62
N MET A 12 1.91 18.31 -6.93
CA MET A 12 1.08 17.36 -7.69
C MET A 12 1.68 15.95 -7.67
N THR A 13 3.01 15.84 -7.79
CA THR A 13 3.72 14.56 -7.70
C THR A 13 3.62 13.97 -6.30
N ALA A 14 3.76 14.78 -5.25
CA ALA A 14 3.58 14.36 -3.86
C ALA A 14 2.17 13.79 -3.65
N MET A 15 1.15 14.48 -4.16
CA MET A 15 -0.25 14.08 -4.01
C MET A 15 -0.54 12.77 -4.76
N ALA A 16 0.01 12.59 -5.97
CA ALA A 16 -0.09 11.35 -6.71
C ALA A 16 0.53 10.16 -5.95
N LEU A 17 1.72 10.33 -5.36
CA LEU A 17 2.37 9.29 -4.55
C LEU A 17 1.55 8.93 -3.30
N ALA A 18 0.97 9.92 -2.62
CA ALA A 18 0.09 9.69 -1.49
C ALA A 18 -1.16 8.91 -1.92
N ALA A 19 -1.80 9.30 -3.02
CA ALA A 19 -2.96 8.61 -3.56
C ALA A 19 -2.65 7.13 -3.86
N VAL A 20 -1.52 6.86 -4.52
CA VAL A 20 -1.07 5.48 -4.81
C VAL A 20 -0.79 4.68 -3.53
N ALA A 21 -0.27 5.30 -2.47
CA ALA A 21 -0.05 4.62 -1.20
C ALA A 21 -1.36 4.24 -0.48
N VAL A 22 -2.39 5.09 -0.60
CA VAL A 22 -3.71 4.89 0.01
C VAL A 22 -4.57 3.90 -0.79
N LEU A 23 -4.44 3.87 -2.12
CA LEU A 23 -5.21 2.97 -2.96
C LEU A 23 -5.08 1.51 -2.46
N PRO A 24 -6.20 0.78 -2.36
CA PRO A 24 -6.17 -0.62 -1.99
C PRO A 24 -5.37 -1.36 -3.05
N ALA A 25 -4.33 -2.08 -2.62
CA ALA A 25 -3.63 -3.02 -3.48
C ALA A 25 -4.56 -4.21 -3.70
N LEU A 26 -5.53 -4.04 -4.60
CA LEU A 26 -6.31 -5.12 -5.19
C LEU A 26 -5.31 -5.94 -5.98
N GLY A 27 -4.65 -6.89 -5.31
CA GLY A 27 -3.72 -7.80 -5.93
C GLY A 27 -4.39 -8.42 -7.15
N SER A 28 -3.63 -8.54 -8.24
CA SER A 28 -4.09 -9.26 -9.43
C SER A 28 -4.61 -10.63 -8.99
N VAL A 29 -5.92 -10.84 -9.18
CA VAL A 29 -6.64 -12.12 -8.94
C VAL A 29 -5.87 -13.29 -9.59
N ARG A 30 -5.10 -13.00 -10.65
CA ARG A 30 -4.27 -13.94 -11.40
C ARG A 30 -3.08 -14.50 -10.62
N ARG A 31 -2.42 -13.73 -9.76
CA ARG A 31 -1.31 -14.26 -8.91
C ARG A 31 -1.84 -15.05 -7.73
N HIS A 32 -2.96 -14.63 -7.16
CA HIS A 32 -3.63 -15.38 -6.11
C HIS A 32 -3.97 -16.79 -6.57
N ARG A 33 -4.37 -16.98 -7.83
CA ARG A 33 -4.81 -18.24 -8.43
C ARG A 33 -3.74 -19.34 -8.61
N VAL A 34 -2.46 -18.98 -8.67
CA VAL A 34 -1.37 -19.93 -9.02
C VAL A 34 -0.81 -20.66 -7.79
N ASP A 35 -0.90 -20.07 -6.60
CA ASP A 35 -0.43 -20.67 -5.33
C ASP A 35 -1.52 -21.46 -4.57
N PHE A 36 -2.62 -21.79 -5.25
CA PHE A 36 -3.92 -22.15 -4.64
C PHE A 36 -4.01 -23.43 -3.80
N PRO A 37 -3.32 -24.55 -4.08
CA PRO A 37 -3.73 -25.79 -3.44
C PRO A 37 -3.41 -25.87 -1.95
N ASN A 38 -2.42 -25.10 -1.46
CA ASN A 38 -1.77 -25.47 -0.20
C ASN A 38 -1.46 -24.33 0.77
N ARG A 39 -1.93 -23.09 0.55
CA ARG A 39 -1.40 -21.96 1.34
C ARG A 39 -2.39 -21.09 2.10
N TRP A 40 -3.54 -20.68 1.57
CA TRP A 40 -4.21 -19.51 2.18
C TRP A 40 -5.67 -19.70 2.58
N ILE A 41 -5.94 -19.58 3.88
CA ILE A 41 -7.21 -19.05 4.40
C ILE A 41 -7.15 -17.53 4.20
N TYR A 42 -7.59 -17.05 3.03
CA TYR A 42 -7.73 -15.63 2.75
C TYR A 42 -9.13 -15.17 3.17
N PHE A 43 -9.25 -14.10 3.97
CA PHE A 43 -10.54 -13.58 4.46
C PHE A 43 -11.58 -13.34 3.35
N GLY A 44 -11.16 -12.94 2.15
CA GLY A 44 -12.08 -12.76 1.02
C GLY A 44 -12.66 -14.05 0.44
N HIS A 45 -12.00 -15.20 0.67
CA HIS A 45 -12.49 -16.51 0.26
C HIS A 45 -13.45 -17.12 1.27
N ILE A 46 -13.33 -16.78 2.56
CA ILE A 46 -14.27 -17.22 3.60
C ILE A 46 -15.70 -16.77 3.27
N ARG A 47 -15.87 -15.62 2.61
CA ARG A 47 -17.17 -15.12 2.13
C ARG A 47 -17.86 -16.06 1.12
N LEU A 48 -17.09 -16.87 0.40
CA LEU A 48 -17.57 -17.80 -0.62
C LEU A 48 -17.69 -19.24 -0.10
N TRP A 49 -17.31 -19.50 1.15
CA TRP A 49 -17.34 -20.84 1.74
C TRP A 49 -18.66 -21.09 2.46
N GLU A 50 -19.22 -22.29 2.26
CA GLU A 50 -20.27 -22.80 3.13
C GLU A 50 -19.70 -23.09 4.52
N SER A 51 -20.45 -22.73 5.56
CA SER A 51 -20.01 -22.81 6.97
C SER A 51 -19.60 -24.23 7.40
N THR A 52 -20.31 -25.25 6.90
CA THR A 52 -20.06 -26.67 7.16
C THR A 52 -18.77 -27.16 6.51
N ALA A 53 -18.50 -26.77 5.26
CA ALA A 53 -17.27 -27.09 4.55
C ALA A 53 -16.04 -26.42 5.20
N LEU A 54 -16.22 -25.19 5.71
CA LEU A 54 -15.18 -24.45 6.41
C LEU A 54 -14.83 -25.10 7.76
N ALA A 55 -15.84 -25.47 8.55
CA ALA A 55 -15.63 -26.15 9.82
C ALA A 55 -14.88 -27.49 9.64
N ALA A 56 -15.24 -28.28 8.62
CA ALA A 56 -14.56 -29.53 8.31
C ALA A 56 -13.11 -29.33 7.86
N ARG A 57 -12.79 -28.21 7.19
CA ARG A 57 -11.42 -27.88 6.79
C ARG A 57 -10.59 -27.37 7.97
N LEU A 58 -11.18 -26.53 8.82
CA LEU A 58 -10.54 -26.03 10.04
C LEU A 58 -10.24 -27.16 11.03
N ALA A 59 -11.17 -28.11 11.19
CA ALA A 59 -10.97 -29.28 12.05
C ALA A 59 -9.83 -30.22 11.58
N ARG A 60 -9.37 -30.09 10.33
CA ARG A 60 -8.25 -30.87 9.77
C ARG A 60 -6.92 -30.13 9.77
N LEU A 61 -6.91 -28.85 10.17
CA LEU A 61 -5.67 -28.08 10.25
C LEU A 61 -4.91 -28.46 11.52
N THR A 62 -3.61 -28.67 11.37
CA THR A 62 -2.71 -28.81 12.51
C THR A 62 -2.27 -27.42 12.96
N GLU A 63 -1.93 -27.27 14.24
CA GLU A 63 -1.33 -26.03 14.78
C GLU A 63 -0.14 -25.53 13.94
N ARG A 64 0.67 -26.45 13.40
CA ARG A 64 1.77 -26.14 12.46
C ARG A 64 1.29 -25.49 11.16
N ASP A 65 0.17 -25.95 10.62
CA ASP A 65 -0.39 -25.42 9.37
C ASP A 65 -0.94 -24.01 9.58
N GLU A 66 -1.56 -23.75 10.74
CA GLU A 66 -2.03 -22.42 11.13
C GLU A 66 -0.88 -21.42 11.30
N VAL A 67 0.16 -21.81 12.05
CA VAL A 67 1.33 -20.96 12.27
C VAL A 67 2.04 -20.65 10.95
N GLN A 68 2.15 -21.61 10.04
CA GLN A 68 2.77 -21.40 8.73
C GLN A 68 1.93 -20.46 7.86
N ALA A 69 0.60 -20.61 7.86
CA ALA A 69 -0.31 -19.74 7.14
C ALA A 69 -0.25 -18.29 7.66
N LEU A 70 -0.31 -18.12 8.98
CA LEU A 70 -0.21 -16.81 9.64
C LEU A 70 1.14 -16.15 9.36
N SER A 71 2.23 -16.90 9.46
CA SER A 71 3.58 -16.42 9.17
C SER A 71 3.70 -15.91 7.72
N ALA A 72 3.17 -16.67 6.76
CA ALA A 72 3.16 -16.27 5.36
C ALA A 72 2.34 -14.99 5.13
N GLN A 73 1.19 -14.88 5.80
CA GLN A 73 0.34 -13.68 5.74
C GLN A 73 1.02 -12.45 6.33
N LEU A 74 1.65 -12.57 7.51
CA LEU A 74 2.38 -11.49 8.16
C LEU A 74 3.54 -10.99 7.29
N VAL A 75 4.31 -11.91 6.68
CA VAL A 75 5.40 -11.53 5.77
C VAL A 75 4.86 -10.82 4.53
N ALA A 76 3.76 -11.30 3.94
CA ALA A 76 3.16 -10.66 2.77
C ALA A 76 2.59 -9.26 3.09
N MET A 77 1.86 -9.13 4.20
CA MET A 77 1.33 -7.86 4.72
C MET A 77 2.46 -6.88 5.01
N SER A 78 3.54 -7.33 5.67
CA SER A 78 4.70 -6.50 6.00
C SER A 78 5.37 -5.94 4.74
N ARG A 79 5.58 -6.77 3.70
CA ARG A 79 6.16 -6.30 2.42
C ARG A 79 5.29 -5.25 1.73
N LEU A 80 3.97 -5.43 1.73
CA LEU A 80 3.03 -4.44 1.17
C LEU A 80 3.05 -3.14 1.97
N ASN A 81 3.01 -3.24 3.30
CA ASN A 81 3.01 -2.07 4.17
C ASN A 81 4.31 -1.28 4.01
N TRP A 82 5.46 -1.96 3.90
CA TRP A 82 6.76 -1.32 3.67
C TRP A 82 6.79 -0.51 2.36
N ARG A 83 6.23 -1.07 1.28
CA ARG A 83 6.14 -0.37 0.00
C ARG A 83 5.25 0.87 0.10
N LYS A 84 4.10 0.78 0.78
CA LYS A 84 3.23 1.94 1.03
C LYS A 84 3.93 3.00 1.88
N HIS A 85 4.65 2.58 2.91
CA HIS A 85 5.41 3.48 3.76
C HIS A 85 6.48 4.25 2.99
N ARG A 86 7.23 3.60 2.09
CA ARG A 86 8.20 4.28 1.22
C ARG A 86 7.56 5.30 0.27
N LEU A 87 6.38 4.99 -0.29
CA LEU A 87 5.64 5.93 -1.14
C LEU A 87 5.17 7.14 -0.35
N LEU A 88 4.69 6.94 0.88
CA LEU A 88 4.31 8.02 1.80
C LEU A 88 5.51 8.88 2.18
N GLN A 89 6.65 8.28 2.53
CA GLN A 89 7.89 9.02 2.81
C GLN A 89 8.30 9.90 1.62
N GLY A 90 8.22 9.36 0.40
CA GLY A 90 8.49 10.13 -0.83
C GLY A 90 7.52 11.30 -1.00
N SER A 91 6.22 11.06 -0.81
CA SER A 91 5.20 12.11 -0.86
C SER A 91 5.47 13.22 0.15
N VAL A 92 5.74 12.88 1.42
CA VAL A 92 6.04 13.87 2.47
C VAL A 92 7.27 14.70 2.11
N ALA A 93 8.35 14.06 1.63
CA ALA A 93 9.56 14.77 1.22
C ALA A 93 9.30 15.74 0.06
N LEU A 94 8.55 15.32 -0.97
CA LEU A 94 8.17 16.17 -2.10
C LEU A 94 7.28 17.35 -1.66
N THR A 95 6.34 17.13 -0.73
CA THR A 95 5.51 18.20 -0.16
C THR A 95 6.36 19.24 0.56
N LEU A 96 7.33 18.82 1.38
CA LEU A 96 8.23 19.74 2.07
C LEU A 96 9.06 20.56 1.07
N LEU A 97 9.61 19.91 0.03
CA LEU A 97 10.38 20.61 -1.01
C LEU A 97 9.50 21.58 -1.81
N SER A 98 8.27 21.19 -2.13
CA SER A 98 7.27 22.06 -2.74
C SER A 98 7.00 23.29 -1.88
N MET A 99 6.86 23.11 -0.57
CA MET A 99 6.56 24.23 0.33
C MET A 99 7.72 25.23 0.39
N LEU A 100 8.96 24.75 0.44
CA LEU A 100 10.15 25.60 0.42
C LEU A 100 10.29 26.39 -0.89
N THR A 101 10.08 25.72 -2.03
CA THR A 101 10.19 26.37 -3.36
C THR A 101 9.10 27.41 -3.59
N LEU A 102 7.86 27.13 -3.16
CA LEU A 102 6.75 28.10 -3.24
C LEU A 102 6.98 29.30 -2.31
N ALA A 103 7.42 29.07 -1.07
CA ALA A 103 7.73 30.15 -0.14
C ALA A 103 8.87 31.04 -0.65
N GLY A 104 9.93 30.45 -1.19
CA GLY A 104 11.04 31.20 -1.81
C GLY A 104 10.59 32.01 -3.03
N ALA A 105 9.74 31.42 -3.89
CA ALA A 105 9.19 32.13 -5.05
C ALA A 105 8.29 33.31 -4.66
N ALA A 106 7.51 33.18 -3.57
CA ALA A 106 6.68 34.25 -3.04
C ALA A 106 7.54 35.38 -2.45
N GLY A 107 8.56 35.05 -1.65
CA GLY A 107 9.49 36.02 -1.08
C GLY A 107 10.23 36.82 -2.16
N LEU A 108 10.71 36.16 -3.22
CA LEU A 108 11.35 36.83 -4.36
C LEU A 108 10.40 37.79 -5.10
N ARG A 109 9.09 37.56 -5.06
CA ARG A 109 8.09 38.40 -5.74
C ARG A 109 7.65 39.61 -4.91
N MET A 110 7.89 39.59 -3.60
CA MET A 110 7.60 40.71 -2.68
C MET A 110 8.79 41.66 -2.53
N GLY A 111 10.01 41.22 -2.87
CA GLY A 111 11.23 42.05 -2.82
C GLY A 111 11.55 42.81 -4.11
N THR A 112 10.77 42.63 -5.18
CA THR A 112 10.87 43.35 -6.47
C THR A 112 9.70 44.30 -6.64
#